data_AF-A0A4S9TXK9-F1
#
_entry.id   AF-A0A4S9TXK9-F1
#
_cell.length_a   1.000
_cell.length_b   1.000
_cell.length_c   1.000
_cell.angle_alpha   90.00
_cell.angle_beta   90.00
_cell.angle_gamma   90.00
#
_symmetry.space_group_name_H-M   'P 1'
#
loop_
_entity.id
_entity.type
_entity.pdbx_description
1 polymer ?
#
loop_
_entity_poly.entity_id
_entity_poly.type
_entity_poly.pdbx_seq_one_letter_code
_entity_poly.pdbx_strand_id
1 'polypeptide(L)'
;MASSSVDQTTQSQPALTTSEEIKSLYPKEVYKNWSKCYGNPDAHRQEDLSLQTSAITYIERWIPKEESWLEGNGRAILELDTQRQKMEEYWTKTTELAKQYGFDEEAEHVQGVYQLFQAAAEDHSNKSLVHFFNGRLLRQRQKELDRHKKNIDEINEERRQLKIFEKHYLGRDD
;
A
#
# COMPACT_ATOMS: atom_id res chain seq x y z
N MET A 1 36.78 -14.74 73.67
CA MET A 1 36.55 -14.21 72.31
C MET A 1 37.50 -14.89 71.36
N ALA A 2 36.99 -15.64 70.38
CA ALA A 2 37.76 -16.14 69.24
C ALA A 2 36.80 -16.07 68.05
N SER A 3 37.11 -15.18 67.10
CA SER A 3 36.25 -14.86 65.97
C SER A 3 36.41 -15.91 64.88
N SER A 4 35.28 -16.43 64.41
CA SER A 4 35.15 -17.38 63.31
C SER A 4 35.71 -16.76 62.02
N SER A 5 36.64 -17.47 61.37
CA SER A 5 37.11 -17.16 60.02
C SER A 5 35.98 -17.48 59.04
N VAL A 6 35.52 -16.47 58.31
CA VAL A 6 34.54 -16.62 57.24
C VAL A 6 35.33 -16.84 55.95
N ASP A 7 35.30 -18.06 55.44
CA ASP A 7 35.71 -18.37 54.06
C ASP A 7 34.76 -17.62 53.10
N GLN A 8 35.23 -16.49 52.57
CA GLN A 8 34.63 -15.86 51.40
C GLN A 8 35.27 -16.47 50.16
N THR A 9 34.75 -17.62 49.71
CA THR A 9 34.92 -18.03 48.32
C THR A 9 33.96 -17.18 47.50
N THR A 10 34.41 -15.99 47.08
CA THR A 10 33.73 -15.24 46.03
C THR A 10 33.80 -16.08 44.77
N GLN A 11 32.72 -16.79 44.46
CA GLN A 11 32.52 -17.45 43.19
C GLN A 11 32.42 -16.37 42.13
N SER A 12 33.56 -16.05 41.51
CA SER A 12 33.61 -15.20 40.32
C SER A 12 32.70 -15.84 39.27
N GLN A 13 31.65 -15.11 38.87
CA GLN A 13 30.92 -15.43 37.64
C GLN A 13 31.93 -15.59 36.49
N PRO A 14 31.73 -16.53 35.56
CA PRO A 14 32.61 -16.64 34.42
C PRO A 14 32.53 -15.34 33.61
N ALA A 15 33.64 -14.62 33.57
CA ALA A 15 33.79 -13.43 32.76
C ALA A 15 33.95 -13.82 31.28
N LEU A 16 33.17 -13.15 30.43
CA LEU A 16 33.32 -13.04 28.98
C LEU A 16 33.29 -14.37 28.22
N THR A 17 32.08 -14.81 27.83
CA THR A 17 31.92 -15.68 26.65
C THR A 17 32.75 -15.10 25.51
N THR A 18 33.59 -15.93 24.91
CA THR A 18 34.49 -15.53 23.84
C THR A 18 33.71 -14.97 22.64
N SER A 19 34.35 -14.14 21.82
CA SER A 19 33.77 -13.61 20.58
C SER A 19 33.18 -14.71 19.68
N GLU A 20 33.77 -15.91 19.68
CA GLU A 20 33.29 -17.06 18.91
C GLU A 20 32.05 -17.71 19.53
N GLU A 21 31.99 -17.83 20.85
CA GLU A 21 30.81 -18.33 21.56
C GLU A 21 29.61 -17.40 21.34
N ILE A 22 29.79 -16.07 21.43
CA ILE A 22 28.72 -15.10 21.18
C ILE A 22 28.23 -15.17 19.72
N LYS A 23 29.14 -15.30 18.76
CA LYS A 23 28.77 -15.47 17.34
C LYS A 23 27.96 -16.74 17.10
N SER A 24 28.21 -17.81 17.84
CA SER A 24 27.50 -19.08 17.70
C SER A 24 26.04 -19.05 18.19
N LEU A 25 25.68 -18.06 19.02
CA LEU A 25 24.33 -17.88 19.57
C LEU A 25 23.33 -17.24 18.58
N TYR A 26 23.82 -16.70 17.47
CA TYR A 26 23.00 -15.96 16.50
C TYR A 26 23.08 -16.59 15.11
N PRO A 27 22.05 -16.39 14.27
CA PRO A 27 22.15 -16.67 12.85
C PRO A 27 23.38 -15.98 12.24
N LYS A 28 24.07 -16.66 11.32
CA LYS A 28 25.32 -16.16 10.71
C LYS A 28 25.14 -14.80 10.04
N GLU A 29 23.93 -14.53 9.57
CA GLU A 29 23.49 -13.31 8.91
C GLU A 29 23.57 -12.09 9.84
N VAL A 30 23.32 -12.26 11.14
CA VAL A 30 23.33 -11.16 12.13
C VAL A 30 24.74 -10.59 12.26
N TYR A 31 25.75 -11.44 12.50
CA TYR A 31 27.14 -10.99 12.59
C TYR A 31 27.63 -10.41 11.26
N LYS A 32 27.27 -11.05 10.13
CA LYS A 32 27.64 -10.55 8.79
C LYS A 32 27.08 -9.15 8.53
N ASN A 33 25.82 -8.91 8.89
CA ASN A 33 25.18 -7.61 8.72
C ASN A 33 25.72 -6.57 9.69
N TRP A 34 25.96 -6.94 10.96
CA TRP A 34 26.60 -6.08 11.95
C TRP A 34 27.98 -5.61 11.49
N SER A 35 28.79 -6.53 10.94
CA SER A 35 30.10 -6.20 10.39
C SER A 35 30.00 -5.29 9.16
N LYS A 36 29.01 -5.50 8.28
CA LYS A 36 28.80 -4.66 7.08
C LYS A 36 28.39 -3.22 7.43
N CYS A 37 27.69 -3.03 8.54
CA CYS A 37 27.33 -1.70 9.04
C CYS A 37 28.37 -1.14 10.02
N TYR A 38 29.60 -1.67 10.02
CA TYR A 38 30.72 -1.23 10.87
C TYR A 38 30.39 -1.19 12.37
N GLY A 39 29.55 -2.12 12.81
CA GLY A 39 29.09 -2.19 14.19
C GLY A 39 28.11 -1.11 14.60
N ASN A 40 27.54 -0.35 13.66
CA ASN A 40 26.47 0.62 13.91
C ASN A 40 25.13 0.07 13.38
N PRO A 41 24.27 -0.52 14.23
CA PRO A 41 22.96 -1.02 13.82
C PRO A 41 22.07 0.02 13.15
N ASP A 42 22.14 1.30 13.53
CA ASP A 42 21.30 2.35 12.93
C ASP A 42 21.73 2.71 11.50
N ALA A 43 22.97 2.42 11.12
CA ALA A 43 23.44 2.57 9.74
C ALA A 43 22.99 1.42 8.84
N HIS A 44 22.61 0.27 9.39
CA HIS A 44 22.19 -0.90 8.62
C HIS A 44 20.99 -0.56 7.73
N ARG A 45 21.16 -0.65 6.41
CA ARG A 45 20.12 -0.38 5.39
C ARG A 45 19.44 1.00 5.51
N GLN A 46 20.19 2.02 5.95
CA GLN A 46 19.66 3.38 6.08
C GLN A 46 19.18 3.97 4.75
N GLU A 47 19.85 3.68 3.65
CA GLU A 47 19.42 4.09 2.31
C GLU A 47 18.09 3.44 1.93
N ASP A 48 17.95 2.13 2.10
CA ASP A 48 16.69 1.41 1.86
C ASP A 48 15.55 2.00 2.68
N LEU A 49 15.77 2.24 3.98
CA LEU A 49 14.77 2.83 4.88
C LEU A 49 14.32 4.21 4.39
N SER A 50 15.27 5.05 3.97
CA SER A 50 14.98 6.37 3.40
C SER A 50 14.14 6.25 2.12
N LEU A 51 14.50 5.32 1.22
CA LEU A 51 13.75 5.06 -0.01
C LEU A 51 12.32 4.57 0.26
N GLN A 52 12.13 3.61 1.17
CA GLN A 52 10.79 3.13 1.54
C GLN A 52 9.96 4.26 2.15
N THR A 53 10.55 5.06 3.04
CA THR A 53 9.86 6.20 3.71
C THR A 53 9.42 7.27 2.70
N SER A 54 10.28 7.59 1.74
CA SER A 54 9.98 8.54 0.66
C SER A 54 8.85 8.02 -0.22
N ALA A 55 8.86 6.72 -0.56
CA ALA A 55 7.81 6.08 -1.34
C ALA A 55 6.45 6.09 -0.62
N ILE A 56 6.42 5.76 0.68
CA ILE A 56 5.22 5.83 1.51
C ILE A 56 4.66 7.26 1.52
N THR A 57 5.51 8.25 1.79
CA THR A 57 5.11 9.66 1.85
C THR A 57 4.50 10.12 0.52
N TYR A 58 5.10 9.70 -0.59
CA TYR A 58 4.57 10.00 -1.92
C TYR A 58 3.20 9.36 -2.15
N ILE A 59 3.04 8.07 -1.85
CA ILE A 59 1.80 7.33 -2.07
C ILE A 59 0.68 7.88 -1.19
N GLU A 60 0.93 8.08 0.11
CA GLU A 60 -0.06 8.59 1.07
C GLU A 60 -0.52 10.01 0.71
N ARG A 61 0.33 10.82 0.06
CA ARG A 61 -0.07 12.14 -0.45
C ARG A 61 -1.10 12.05 -1.59
N TRP A 62 -1.07 10.99 -2.38
CA TRP A 62 -1.92 10.87 -3.56
C TRP A 62 -3.19 10.06 -3.36
N ILE A 63 -3.18 9.06 -2.47
CA ILE A 63 -4.36 8.21 -2.20
C ILE A 63 -5.64 9.05 -1.98
N PRO A 64 -5.65 10.11 -1.14
CA PRO A 64 -6.86 10.90 -0.91
C PRO A 64 -7.38 11.61 -2.16
N LYS A 65 -6.47 12.02 -3.07
CA LYS A 65 -6.86 12.66 -4.34
C LYS A 65 -7.53 11.65 -5.26
N GLU A 66 -6.98 10.45 -5.33
CA GLU A 66 -7.53 9.38 -6.17
C GLU A 66 -8.85 8.83 -5.64
N GLU A 67 -9.00 8.72 -4.32
CA GLU A 67 -10.28 8.44 -3.67
C GLU A 67 -11.33 9.48 -4.03
N SER A 68 -10.99 10.77 -3.91
CA SER A 68 -11.88 11.87 -4.28
C SER A 68 -12.29 11.82 -5.76
N TRP A 69 -11.34 11.52 -6.67
CA TRP A 69 -11.65 11.34 -8.08
C TRP A 69 -12.54 10.12 -8.34
N LEU A 70 -12.29 9.01 -7.64
CA LEU A 70 -13.08 7.80 -7.78
C LEU A 70 -14.54 8.04 -7.35
N GLU A 71 -14.74 8.66 -6.19
CA GLU A 71 -16.06 9.05 -5.69
C GLU A 71 -16.77 10.03 -6.62
N GLY A 72 -16.07 11.07 -7.08
CA GLY A 72 -16.62 12.05 -8.01
C GLY A 72 -17.05 11.41 -9.33
N ASN A 73 -16.24 10.51 -9.87
CA ASN A 73 -16.60 9.73 -11.04
C ASN A 73 -17.79 8.81 -10.78
N GLY A 74 -17.88 8.19 -9.59
CA GLY A 74 -19.00 7.36 -9.20
C GLY A 74 -20.32 8.13 -9.21
N ARG A 75 -20.34 9.35 -8.67
CA ARG A 75 -21.52 10.23 -8.73
C ARG A 75 -21.90 10.61 -10.16
N ALA A 76 -20.92 10.98 -10.97
CA ALA A 76 -21.15 11.33 -12.38
C ALA A 76 -21.74 10.16 -13.18
N ILE A 77 -21.30 8.92 -12.91
CA ILE A 77 -21.87 7.72 -13.57
C ILE A 77 -23.36 7.56 -13.25
N LEU A 78 -23.77 7.78 -11.99
CA LEU A 78 -25.18 7.70 -11.61
C LEU A 78 -26.04 8.76 -12.34
N GLU A 79 -25.52 9.97 -12.49
CA GLU A 79 -26.18 11.03 -13.26
C GLU A 79 -26.28 10.66 -14.74
N LEU A 80 -25.20 10.15 -15.33
CA LEU A 80 -25.17 9.72 -16.73
C LEU A 80 -26.05 8.51 -17.00
N ASP A 81 -26.14 7.54 -16.07
CA ASP A 81 -27.05 6.41 -16.22
C ASP A 81 -28.51 6.88 -16.18
N THR A 82 -28.83 7.84 -15.32
CA THR A 82 -30.15 8.47 -15.29
C THR A 82 -30.48 9.16 -16.62
N GLN A 83 -29.51 9.88 -17.21
CA GLN A 83 -29.69 10.50 -18.53
C GLN A 83 -29.85 9.46 -19.64
N ARG A 84 -29.02 8.41 -19.63
CA ARG A 84 -29.10 7.29 -20.57
C ARG A 84 -30.47 6.62 -20.52
N GLN A 85 -30.98 6.30 -19.34
CA GLN A 85 -32.31 5.70 -19.15
C GLN A 85 -33.43 6.63 -19.67
N LYS A 86 -33.36 7.93 -19.40
CA LYS A 86 -34.33 8.89 -19.94
C LYS A 86 -34.31 8.95 -21.47
N MET A 87 -33.12 8.93 -22.08
CA MET A 87 -32.99 8.94 -23.53
C MET A 87 -33.44 7.61 -24.16
N GLU A 88 -33.21 6.49 -23.47
CA GLU A 88 -33.70 5.16 -23.86
C GLU A 88 -35.23 5.12 -23.87
N GLU A 89 -35.88 5.62 -22.81
CA GLU A 89 -37.33 5.76 -22.76
C GLU A 89 -37.87 6.68 -23.86
N TYR A 90 -37.21 7.81 -24.09
CA TYR A 90 -37.64 8.79 -25.10
C TYR A 90 -37.51 8.24 -26.53
N TRP A 91 -36.40 7.55 -26.82
CA TRP A 91 -36.20 6.84 -28.08
C TRP A 91 -37.24 5.75 -28.29
N THR A 92 -37.51 4.94 -27.26
CA THR A 92 -38.52 3.87 -27.32
C THR A 92 -39.90 4.44 -27.65
N LYS A 93 -40.35 5.47 -26.91
CA LYS A 93 -41.65 6.11 -27.14
C LYS A 93 -41.74 6.75 -28.53
N THR A 94 -40.69 7.44 -28.98
CA THR A 94 -40.64 8.05 -30.32
C THR A 94 -40.78 6.99 -31.41
N THR A 95 -40.09 5.86 -31.26
CA THR A 95 -40.12 4.75 -32.22
C THR A 95 -41.50 4.07 -32.24
N GLU A 96 -42.12 3.88 -31.09
CA GLU A 96 -43.49 3.33 -31.00
C GLU A 96 -44.52 4.25 -31.65
N LEU A 97 -44.45 5.56 -31.41
CA LEU A 97 -45.34 6.54 -32.04
C LEU A 97 -45.12 6.58 -33.56
N ALA A 98 -43.87 6.61 -34.02
CA ALA A 98 -43.55 6.57 -35.44
C ALA A 98 -44.23 5.36 -36.13
N LYS A 99 -44.13 4.17 -35.53
CA LYS A 99 -44.81 2.96 -36.00
C LYS A 99 -46.32 3.09 -36.03
N GLN A 100 -46.92 3.65 -34.97
CA GLN A 100 -48.38 3.83 -34.88
C GLN A 100 -48.93 4.76 -35.97
N TYR A 101 -48.17 5.78 -36.34
CA TYR A 101 -48.56 6.76 -37.37
C TYR A 101 -48.06 6.40 -38.78
N GLY A 102 -47.42 5.23 -38.95
CA GLY A 102 -46.94 4.76 -40.25
C GLY A 102 -45.72 5.50 -40.79
N PHE A 103 -44.96 6.17 -39.92
CA PHE A 103 -43.66 6.74 -40.26
C PHE A 103 -42.59 5.64 -40.31
N ASP A 104 -41.66 5.78 -41.25
CA ASP A 104 -40.49 4.92 -41.34
C ASP A 104 -39.60 5.06 -40.10
N GLU A 105 -38.94 3.97 -39.68
CA GLU A 105 -37.91 4.00 -38.65
C GLU A 105 -36.71 4.86 -39.07
N GLU A 106 -36.53 5.09 -40.37
CA GLU A 106 -35.53 6.02 -40.92
C GLU A 106 -35.97 7.49 -40.95
N ALA A 107 -37.16 7.82 -40.45
CA ALA A 107 -37.60 9.21 -40.40
C ALA A 107 -36.62 10.05 -39.56
N GLU A 108 -36.29 11.25 -40.06
CA GLU A 108 -35.24 12.13 -39.50
C GLU A 108 -35.37 12.35 -37.98
N HIS A 109 -36.60 12.45 -37.49
CA HIS A 109 -36.89 12.62 -36.06
C HIS A 109 -36.58 11.36 -35.22
N VAL A 110 -36.84 10.15 -35.74
CA VAL A 110 -36.50 8.89 -35.08
C VAL A 110 -34.98 8.72 -35.03
N GLN A 111 -34.30 9.00 -36.15
CA GLN A 111 -32.84 8.97 -36.22
C GLN A 111 -32.18 9.99 -35.28
N GLY A 112 -32.70 11.23 -35.23
CA GLY A 112 -32.18 12.26 -34.34
C GLY A 112 -32.29 11.87 -32.85
N VAL A 113 -33.42 11.28 -32.44
CA VAL A 113 -33.58 10.79 -31.05
C VAL A 113 -32.67 9.60 -30.77
N TYR A 114 -32.49 8.69 -31.74
CA TYR A 114 -31.56 7.58 -31.61
C TYR A 114 -30.11 8.06 -31.41
N GLN A 115 -29.67 9.08 -32.15
CA GLN A 115 -28.34 9.67 -31.98
C GLN A 115 -28.13 10.26 -30.57
N LEU A 116 -29.16 10.90 -30.00
CA LEU A 116 -29.11 11.41 -28.62
C LEU A 116 -28.98 10.27 -27.60
N PHE A 117 -29.72 9.17 -27.81
CA PHE A 117 -29.59 7.98 -26.97
C PHE A 117 -28.18 7.36 -27.08
N GLN A 118 -27.65 7.21 -28.30
CA GLN A 118 -26.29 6.72 -28.51
C GLN A 118 -25.25 7.59 -27.80
N ALA A 119 -25.33 8.91 -27.94
CA ALA A 119 -24.43 9.83 -27.27
C ALA A 119 -24.48 9.68 -25.74
N ALA A 120 -25.66 9.55 -25.15
CA ALA A 120 -25.81 9.33 -23.71
C ALA A 120 -25.25 7.96 -23.26
N ALA A 121 -25.44 6.92 -24.08
CA ALA A 121 -24.90 5.59 -23.80
C ALA A 121 -23.36 5.56 -23.88
N GLU A 122 -22.78 6.23 -24.87
CA GLU A 122 -21.33 6.37 -25.03
C GLU A 122 -20.70 7.16 -23.88
N ASP A 123 -21.29 8.28 -23.47
CA ASP A 123 -20.75 9.08 -22.36
C ASP A 123 -20.78 8.30 -21.04
N HIS A 124 -21.89 7.61 -20.75
CA HIS A 124 -21.97 6.71 -19.60
C HIS A 124 -20.91 5.60 -19.65
N SER A 125 -20.73 4.96 -20.81
CA SER A 125 -19.75 3.88 -21.00
C SER A 125 -18.31 4.37 -20.79
N ASN A 126 -17.96 5.50 -21.40
CA ASN A 126 -16.64 6.12 -21.28
C ASN A 126 -16.32 6.48 -19.83
N LYS A 127 -17.28 7.09 -19.12
CA LYS A 127 -17.11 7.46 -17.72
C LYS A 127 -16.98 6.23 -16.82
N SER A 128 -17.78 5.18 -17.08
CA SER A 128 -17.71 3.90 -16.37
C SER A 128 -16.33 3.24 -16.52
N LEU A 129 -15.75 3.28 -17.72
CA LEU A 129 -14.42 2.75 -17.99
C LEU A 129 -13.34 3.50 -17.19
N VAL A 130 -13.40 4.83 -17.18
CA VAL A 130 -12.48 5.68 -16.38
C VAL A 130 -12.59 5.36 -14.90
N HIS A 131 -13.80 5.21 -14.35
CA HIS A 131 -14.01 4.85 -12.96
C HIS A 131 -13.43 3.47 -12.63
N PHE A 132 -13.63 2.48 -13.50
CA PHE A 132 -13.04 1.15 -13.34
C PHE A 132 -11.50 1.19 -13.27
N PHE A 133 -10.85 1.91 -14.19
CA PHE A 133 -9.39 2.04 -14.19
C PHE A 133 -8.85 2.78 -12.97
N ASN A 134 -9.51 3.86 -12.55
CA ASN A 134 -9.14 4.60 -11.33
C ASN A 134 -9.28 3.71 -10.08
N GLY A 135 -10.35 2.91 -9.99
CA GLY A 135 -10.53 1.97 -8.88
C GLY A 135 -9.46 0.88 -8.85
N ARG A 136 -9.01 0.42 -10.03
CA ARG A 136 -7.90 -0.53 -10.14
C ARG A 136 -6.57 0.10 -9.70
N LEU A 137 -6.29 1.33 -10.13
CA LEU A 137 -5.08 2.07 -9.77
C LEU A 137 -4.99 2.27 -8.25
N LEU A 138 -6.08 2.70 -7.62
CA LEU A 138 -6.13 2.90 -6.17
C LEU A 138 -5.80 1.60 -5.40
N ARG A 139 -6.37 0.46 -5.83
CA ARG A 139 -6.05 -0.84 -5.24
C ARG A 139 -4.58 -1.24 -5.43
N GLN A 140 -3.97 -0.89 -6.56
CA GLN A 140 -2.54 -1.14 -6.78
C GLN A 140 -1.68 -0.30 -5.83
N ARG A 141 -2.01 0.98 -5.65
CA ARG A 141 -1.30 1.85 -4.72
C ARG A 141 -1.41 1.41 -3.28
N GLN A 142 -2.58 0.93 -2.86
CA GLN A 142 -2.73 0.37 -1.51
C GLN A 142 -1.79 -0.84 -1.31
N LYS A 143 -1.71 -1.75 -2.29
CA LYS A 143 -0.78 -2.89 -2.23
C LYS A 143 0.68 -2.44 -2.19
N GLU A 144 1.04 -1.41 -2.93
CA GLU A 144 2.39 -0.84 -2.90
C GLU A 144 2.71 -0.21 -1.55
N LEU A 145 1.76 0.54 -0.97
CA LEU A 145 1.88 1.11 0.37
C LEU A 145 2.12 0.03 1.43
N ASP A 146 1.31 -1.02 1.43
CA ASP A 146 1.42 -2.13 2.36
C ASP A 146 2.78 -2.84 2.21
N ARG A 147 3.25 -3.02 0.97
CA ARG A 147 4.58 -3.59 0.69
C ARG A 147 5.70 -2.71 1.25
N HIS A 148 5.65 -1.40 1.05
CA HIS A 148 6.66 -0.49 1.56
C HIS A 148 6.68 -0.46 3.10
N LYS A 149 5.50 -0.47 3.75
CA LYS A 149 5.38 -0.57 5.21
C LYS A 149 6.02 -1.86 5.73
N LYS A 150 5.70 -3.00 5.11
CA LYS A 150 6.30 -4.29 5.45
C LYS A 150 7.83 -4.26 5.32
N ASN A 151 8.38 -3.67 4.26
CA ASN A 151 9.82 -3.56 4.08
C ASN A 151 10.49 -2.74 5.18
N ILE A 152 9.83 -1.67 5.67
CA ILE A 152 10.31 -0.89 6.82
C ILE A 152 10.32 -1.74 8.09
N ASP A 153 9.25 -2.51 8.34
CA ASP A 153 9.17 -3.40 9.50
C ASP A 153 10.29 -4.45 9.49
N GLU A 154 10.59 -5.04 8.32
CA GLU A 154 11.71 -5.97 8.13
C GLU A 154 13.07 -5.31 8.43
N ILE A 155 13.31 -4.10 7.92
CA ILE A 155 14.54 -3.34 8.21
C ILE A 155 14.66 -3.06 9.71
N ASN A 156 13.57 -2.62 10.35
CA ASN A 156 13.56 -2.29 11.77
C ASN A 156 13.80 -3.53 12.65
N GLU A 157 13.26 -4.67 12.25
CA GLU A 157 13.50 -5.95 12.93
C GLU A 157 14.96 -6.39 12.81
N GLU A 158 15.56 -6.28 11.61
CA GLU A 158 16.99 -6.55 11.43
C GLU A 158 17.84 -5.62 12.32
N ARG A 159 17.54 -4.31 12.35
CA ARG A 159 18.23 -3.36 13.22
C ARG A 159 18.09 -3.71 14.70
N ARG A 160 16.90 -4.15 15.14
CA ARG A 160 16.67 -4.59 16.52
C ARG A 160 17.56 -5.77 16.88
N GLN A 161 17.65 -6.78 16.01
CA GLN A 161 18.52 -7.95 16.22
C GLN A 161 19.99 -7.55 16.29
N LEU A 162 20.43 -6.61 15.43
CA LEU A 162 21.78 -6.08 15.44
C LEU A 162 22.12 -5.33 16.73
N LYS A 163 21.17 -4.56 17.30
CA LYS A 163 21.34 -3.88 18.60
C LYS A 163 21.49 -4.87 19.75
N ILE A 164 20.69 -5.94 19.76
CA ILE A 164 20.80 -7.00 20.77
C ILE A 164 22.17 -7.69 20.65
N PHE A 165 22.57 -8.05 19.42
CA PHE A 165 23.88 -8.64 19.16
C PHE A 165 25.02 -7.74 19.62
N GLU A 166 24.98 -6.44 19.29
CA GLU A 166 25.98 -5.46 19.70
C GLU A 166 26.16 -5.42 21.23
N LYS A 167 25.06 -5.37 21.98
CA LYS A 167 25.09 -5.37 23.46
C LYS A 167 25.85 -6.57 24.02
N HIS A 168 25.48 -7.78 23.56
CA HIS A 168 26.15 -9.00 24.00
C HIS A 168 27.60 -9.06 23.54
N TYR A 169 27.87 -8.69 22.28
CA TYR A 169 29.22 -8.74 21.70
C TYR A 169 30.20 -7.78 22.37
N LEU A 170 29.74 -6.60 22.80
CA LEU A 170 30.56 -5.61 23.49
C LEU A 170 30.59 -5.81 25.01
N GLY A 171 29.88 -6.81 25.55
CA GLY A 171 29.78 -7.06 26.99
C GLY A 171 29.17 -5.90 27.78
N ARG A 172 28.25 -5.14 27.15
CA ARG A 172 27.52 -4.03 27.78
C ARG A 172 26.19 -4.55 28.29
N ASP A 173 26.22 -5.22 29.43
CA ASP A 173 25.03 -5.41 30.26
C ASP A 173 24.88 -4.16 31.14
N ASP A 174 23.72 -3.52 31.09
CA ASP A 174 23.38 -2.32 31.87
C ASP A 174 23.32 -2.64 33.38
#